data_AF-A0AAJ4BEU5-F1
#
_entry.id   AF-A0AAJ4BEU5-F1
#
_cell.length_a   1.000
_cell.length_b   1.000
_cell.length_c   1.000
_cell.angle_alpha   90.00
_cell.angle_beta   90.00
_cell.angle_gamma   90.00
#
_symmetry.space_group_name_H-M   'P 1'
#
loop_
_entity.id
_entity.type
_entity.pdbx_description
1 polymer ?
#
loop_
_entity_poly.entity_id
_entity_poly.type
_entity_poly.pdbx_seq_one_letter_code
_entity_poly.pdbx_strand_id
1 'polypeptide(L)' 'MTVSFLRKATVGIACTWLAFSVQASTISRTYTALGQLASIVGARTDVDDVTRYAYDAQIEKGIS' A
#
# COMPACT_ATOMS: atom_id res chain seq x y z
N MET A 1 33.99 12.05 -29.48
CA MET A 1 32.62 12.45 -29.10
C MET A 1 31.74 11.20 -28.94
N THR A 2 32.05 10.33 -27.97
CA THR A 2 31.39 9.00 -27.85
C THR A 2 31.15 8.60 -26.39
N VAL A 3 32.07 8.94 -25.49
CA VAL A 3 32.00 8.63 -24.05
C VAL A 3 30.85 9.37 -23.34
N SER A 4 30.60 10.65 -23.66
CA SER A 4 29.51 11.42 -23.06
C SER A 4 28.12 10.96 -23.49
N PHE A 5 27.99 10.42 -24.70
CA PHE A 5 26.71 9.93 -25.20
C PHE A 5 26.32 8.62 -24.52
N LEU A 6 27.29 7.71 -24.36
CA LEU A 6 27.11 6.45 -23.65
C LEU A 6 26.69 6.68 -22.19
N ARG A 7 27.35 7.60 -21.48
CA ARG A 7 26.99 7.97 -20.10
C ARG A 7 25.54 8.46 -19.97
N LYS A 8 25.07 9.29 -20.90
CA LYS A 8 23.68 9.80 -20.88
C LYS A 8 22.67 8.68 -21.13
N ALA A 9 22.96 7.77 -22.05
CA ALA A 9 22.11 6.61 -22.32
C ALA A 9 22.01 5.68 -21.10
N THR A 10 23.13 5.38 -20.43
CA THR A 10 23.13 4.53 -19.23
C THR A 10 22.34 5.14 -18.08
N VAL A 11 22.46 6.45 -17.84
CA VAL A 11 21.67 7.16 -16.83
C VAL A 11 20.18 7.12 -17.18
N GLY A 12 19.84 7.32 -18.47
CA GLY A 12 18.45 7.19 -18.94
C GLY A 12 17.87 5.81 -18.68
N ILE A 13 18.61 4.75 -19.04
CA ILE A 13 18.18 3.36 -18.83
C ILE A 13 18.04 3.06 -17.33
N ALA A 14 18.98 3.49 -16.50
CA ALA A 14 18.91 3.30 -15.05
C ALA A 14 17.70 4.04 -14.44
N CYS A 15 17.43 5.28 -14.87
CA CYS A 15 16.25 6.03 -14.45
C CYS A 15 14.95 5.35 -14.86
N THR A 16 14.86 4.83 -16.09
CA THR A 16 13.67 4.08 -16.53
C THR A 16 13.51 2.79 -15.72
N TRP A 17 14.60 2.05 -15.45
CA TRP A 17 14.56 0.82 -14.67
C TRP A 17 14.08 1.06 -13.23
N LEU A 18 14.60 2.13 -12.59
CA LEU A 18 14.15 2.55 -11.26
C LEU A 18 12.67 2.93 -11.24
N ALA A 19 12.19 3.66 -12.27
CA ALA A 19 10.78 4.04 -12.38
C ALA A 19 9.85 2.82 -12.56
N PHE A 20 10.27 1.81 -13.31
CA PHE A 20 9.50 0.58 -13.49
C PHE A 20 9.56 -0.36 -12.28
N SER A 21 10.61 -0.27 -11.46
CA SER A 21 10.77 -1.09 -10.24
C SER A 21 9.87 -0.62 -9.08
N VAL A 22 9.31 0.59 -9.16
CA VAL A 22 8.36 1.09 -8.16
C VAL A 22 6.96 0.53 -8.47
N GLN A 23 6.72 -0.73 -8.09
CA GLN A 23 5.37 -1.27 -8.10
C GLN A 23 4.58 -0.63 -6.95
N ALA A 24 3.68 0.28 -7.30
CA ALA A 24 2.78 0.92 -6.35
C ALA A 24 1.76 -0.11 -5.83
N SER A 25 2.06 -0.64 -4.65
CA SER A 25 1.18 -1.53 -3.90
C SER A 25 0.12 -0.68 -3.19
N THR A 26 -1.16 -0.87 -3.55
CA THR A 26 -2.28 -0.13 -2.93
C THR A 26 -2.88 -0.96 -1.82
N ILE A 27 -2.95 -0.39 -0.63
CA ILE A 27 -3.63 -0.99 0.53
C ILE A 27 -4.83 -0.11 0.87
N SER A 28 -6.03 -0.67 0.78
CA SER A 28 -7.27 0.03 1.11
C SER A 28 -7.68 -0.27 2.55
N ARG A 29 -8.10 0.76 3.28
CA ARG A 29 -8.63 0.64 4.65
C ARG A 29 -10.05 1.16 4.69
N THR A 30 -10.95 0.36 5.25
CA THR A 30 -12.34 0.76 5.47
C THR A 30 -12.56 0.95 6.96
N TYR A 31 -13.27 2.02 7.33
CA TYR A 31 -13.59 2.33 8.71
C TYR A 31 -15.10 2.22 8.96
N THR A 32 -15.47 1.87 10.19
CA THR A 32 -16.84 1.89 10.67
C THR A 32 -17.32 3.33 10.87
N ALA A 33 -18.62 3.52 11.11
CA ALA A 33 -19.18 4.83 11.45
C ALA A 33 -18.60 5.44 12.74
N LEU A 34 -18.04 4.59 13.62
CA LEU A 34 -17.36 5.00 14.86
C LEU A 34 -15.87 5.31 14.63
N GLY A 35 -15.39 5.25 13.38
CA GLY A 35 -13.98 5.45 13.04
C GLY A 35 -13.07 4.25 13.34
N GLN A 36 -13.63 3.09 13.68
CA GLN A 36 -12.86 1.87 13.95
C GLN A 36 -12.48 1.19 12.63
N LEU A 37 -11.35 0.49 12.57
CA LEU A 37 -10.92 -0.19 11.36
C LEU A 37 -11.80 -1.41 11.08
N ALA A 38 -12.60 -1.39 10.02
CA ALA A 38 -13.49 -2.51 9.67
C ALA A 38 -12.78 -3.58 8.84
N SER A 39 -11.99 -3.17 7.84
CA SER A 39 -11.27 -4.08 6.96
C SER A 39 -10.03 -3.45 6.34
N ILE A 40 -9.08 -4.31 5.97
CA ILE A 40 -7.92 -3.99 5.15
C ILE A 40 -7.95 -4.89 3.93
N VAL A 41 -7.83 -4.30 2.74
CA VAL A 41 -7.59 -5.01 1.47
C VAL A 41 -6.13 -4.79 1.12
N GLY A 42 -5.37 -5.88 1.07
CA GLY A 42 -3.97 -5.89 0.68
C GLY A 42 -3.80 -5.72 -0.84
N ALA A 43 -2.56 -5.57 -1.27
CA ALA A 43 -2.26 -5.22 -2.66
C ALA A 43 -2.17 -6.41 -3.61
N ARG A 44 -2.23 -7.63 -3.08
CA ARG A 44 -2.23 -8.83 -3.90
C ARG A 44 -3.58 -8.94 -4.61
N THR A 45 -3.52 -9.04 -5.93
CA THR A 45 -4.69 -9.27 -6.78
C THR A 45 -4.88 -10.74 -7.14
N ASP A 46 -3.88 -11.58 -6.86
CA ASP A 46 -3.87 -13.00 -7.18
C ASP A 46 -4.55 -13.87 -6.10
N VAL A 47 -4.84 -13.28 -4.93
CA VAL A 47 -5.53 -13.94 -3.82
C VAL A 47 -6.54 -12.97 -3.18
N ASP A 48 -7.51 -13.52 -2.45
CA ASP A 48 -8.40 -12.71 -1.59
C ASP A 48 -7.64 -12.25 -0.33
N ASP A 49 -6.87 -11.18 -0.47
CA ASP A 49 -6.02 -10.61 0.59
C ASP A 49 -6.81 -9.63 1.47
N VAL A 50 -7.88 -10.12 2.10
CA VAL A 50 -8.79 -9.31 2.91
C VAL A 50 -8.75 -9.70 4.37
N THR A 51 -8.31 -8.78 5.23
CA THR A 51 -8.38 -8.91 6.69
C THR A 51 -9.58 -8.14 7.22
N ARG A 52 -10.42 -8.78 8.05
CA ARG A 52 -11.62 -8.16 8.66
C ARG A 52 -11.49 -8.13 10.18
N TYR A 53 -11.99 -7.04 10.77
CA TYR A 53 -12.01 -6.83 12.20
C TYR A 53 -13.45 -6.69 12.69
N ALA A 54 -13.74 -7.31 13.83
CA ALA A 54 -15.01 -7.17 14.53
C ALA A 54 -14.72 -6.61 15.93
N TYR A 55 -15.57 -5.70 16.38
CA TYR A 55 -15.47 -5.10 17.71
C TYR A 55 -16.76 -5.41 18.45
N ASP A 56 -16.62 -5.96 19.65
CA ASP A 56 -17.72 -6.03 20.59
C ASP A 56 -18.04 -4.64 21.11
N ALA A 57 -19.33 -4.40 21.40
CA ALA A 57 -19.72 -3.22 22.15
C ALA A 57 -19.06 -3.31 23.54
N GLN A 58 -18.09 -2.44 23.80
CA GLN A 58 -17.62 -2.22 25.16
C GLN A 58 -18.80 -1.60 25.89
N ILE A 59 -19.55 -2.42 26.65
CA ILE A 59 -20.44 -1.88 27.66
C ILE A 59 -19.51 -1.12 28.59
N GLU A 60 -19.57 0.20 28.50
CA GLU A 60 -18.96 1.13 29.43
C GLU A 60 -19.39 0.66 30.81
N LYS A 61 -18.52 -0.10 31.47
CA LYS A 61 -18.79 -0.62 32.80
C LYS A 61 -18.64 0.60 33.70
N GLY A 62 -19.70 1.39 33.74
CA GLY A 62 -19.90 2.49 34.66
C GLY A 62 -19.54 1.97 36.03
N ILE A 63 -18.44 2.48 36.54
CA ILE A 63 -18.08 2.35 37.94
C ILE A 63 -19.16 3.17 38.66
N SER A 64 -20.22 2.49 39.09
CA SER A 64 -21.19 3.02 40.06
C SER A 64 -20.79 2.60 41.45
#